data_AF-W8YY15-F1
#
_entry.id   AF-W8YY15-F1
#
_cell.length_a   1.000
_cell.length_b   1.000
_cell.length_c   1.000
_cell.angle_alpha   90.00
_cell.angle_beta   90.00
_cell.angle_gamma   90.00
#
_symmetry.space_group_name_H-M   'P 1'
#
loop_
_entity.id
_entity.type
_entity.pdbx_description
1 polymer ?
#
loop_
_entity_poly.entity_id
_entity_poly.type
_entity_poly.pdbx_seq_one_letter_code
_entity_poly.pdbx_strand_id
1 'polypeptide(L)'
;MAKRNESKKRIQALLLGLTGAALLSTASLPSAHASALAPGQARVSVGPAAYASLPASTQAKAASVSVTAKKIVQSTSALKAVLFVPVVSGLKDASYQKSLNEKMERTAMADLDAVKKQAASGLAAAKKAGNEFHPYEIKLQYSAGLSGTGTDSAIVSLKLNTYIFAGGAHGISRIDTYNVKNAGTASAVTLKTLFGDSYPAAINTEIKRQIARNANGYFKDAFTGVAADQSFYIKDGSAQIVFQPYEIAPYAAGIPVFAVPLPASSKPIPAASVQVDAKPVRTEDELYKADIDVPVLSGLLDAKFQEEWNAQMEQAAAKELDSLKKAAAERKKANPTSFIPSEIKTTFEVASDGSPAAGGMVSIKMSTYTYEGGANGDTHVSAATFRNASQASPVTLAALFGSHYESEVGAAVQAAISKDKENYFADDDGFRGVTADSVFYVKAQDVYVVFQQGEIAPRASGNPEFKIPLPTHGEDSKPLQVIVGSKALSGVQAVPNKDGVAIVPVRDAAEALGYKLKWDKRTSTLELSKGSQWTAVTIGSDSYTYNKMAPVALGAAPSYDSKGRMTVPLAFFTEILHAKASYGDDSVTLQK
;
A
#
# COMPACT_ATOMS: atom_id res chain seq x y z
N MET A 1 -39.94 21.13 -2.16
CA MET A 1 -38.96 20.04 -1.94
C MET A 1 -37.79 20.06 -2.92
N ALA A 2 -38.00 20.09 -4.25
CA ALA A 2 -36.91 19.97 -5.26
C ALA A 2 -35.59 20.73 -4.96
N LYS A 3 -35.62 22.05 -4.70
CA LYS A 3 -34.40 22.83 -4.37
C LYS A 3 -33.62 22.33 -3.14
N ARG A 4 -34.28 21.63 -2.19
CA ARG A 4 -33.66 21.05 -0.98
C ARG A 4 -32.76 19.83 -1.29
N ASN A 5 -32.88 19.23 -2.48
CA ASN A 5 -31.97 18.19 -2.97
C ASN A 5 -30.75 18.76 -3.71
N GLU A 6 -30.77 20.02 -4.15
CA GLU A 6 -29.58 20.63 -4.77
C GLU A 6 -28.55 21.07 -3.73
N SER A 7 -28.96 21.72 -2.64
CA SER A 7 -28.01 22.09 -1.56
C SER A 7 -27.32 20.86 -0.98
N LYS A 8 -28.07 19.78 -0.72
CA LYS A 8 -27.50 18.48 -0.31
C LYS A 8 -26.49 17.89 -1.31
N LYS A 9 -26.64 18.14 -2.62
CA LYS A 9 -25.70 17.69 -3.67
C LYS A 9 -24.51 18.63 -3.90
N ARG A 10 -24.62 19.91 -3.56
CA ARG A 10 -23.54 20.89 -3.75
C ARG A 10 -22.39 20.62 -2.78
N ILE A 11 -22.69 20.53 -1.49
CA ILE A 11 -21.68 20.46 -0.41
C ILE A 11 -20.90 19.13 -0.39
N GLN A 12 -21.47 18.04 -0.94
CA GLN A 12 -20.74 16.76 -1.15
C GLN A 12 -19.42 16.94 -1.93
N ALA A 13 -19.29 18.01 -2.73
CA ALA A 13 -18.10 18.27 -3.53
C ALA A 13 -16.82 18.60 -2.73
N LEU A 14 -16.91 18.91 -1.43
CA LEU A 14 -15.73 19.31 -0.65
C LEU A 14 -14.74 18.15 -0.41
N LEU A 15 -15.19 16.88 -0.50
CA LEU A 15 -14.40 15.73 -0.04
C LEU A 15 -14.59 14.41 -0.81
N LEU A 16 -15.70 14.20 -1.54
CA LEU A 16 -15.93 12.97 -2.32
C LEU A 16 -14.86 12.69 -3.39
N GLY A 17 -14.04 13.69 -3.74
CA GLY A 17 -12.92 13.55 -4.68
C GLY A 17 -11.83 12.57 -4.25
N LEU A 18 -11.77 12.15 -2.97
CA LEU A 18 -10.75 11.20 -2.49
C LEU A 18 -11.27 9.91 -1.85
N THR A 19 -12.58 9.77 -1.64
CA THR A 19 -13.22 8.47 -1.42
C THR A 19 -13.68 7.82 -2.74
N GLY A 20 -13.95 8.61 -3.79
CA GLY A 20 -14.50 8.13 -5.06
C GLY A 20 -13.56 8.11 -6.28
N ALA A 21 -12.28 8.49 -6.15
CA ALA A 21 -11.35 8.62 -7.30
C ALA A 21 -10.68 7.30 -7.76
N ALA A 22 -11.40 6.19 -7.71
CA ALA A 22 -11.04 4.96 -8.41
C ALA A 22 -12.21 4.53 -9.29
N LEU A 23 -11.94 4.30 -10.58
CA LEU A 23 -12.90 3.96 -11.66
C LEU A 23 -13.83 5.11 -12.12
N LEU A 24 -13.47 5.77 -13.24
CA LEU A 24 -14.18 5.60 -14.52
C LEU A 24 -13.73 6.62 -15.59
N SER A 25 -13.05 6.14 -16.64
CA SER A 25 -12.93 6.86 -17.92
C SER A 25 -12.70 5.92 -19.10
N THR A 26 -13.60 4.94 -19.27
CA THR A 26 -13.70 4.15 -20.51
C THR A 26 -14.21 5.04 -21.65
N ALA A 27 -13.31 5.79 -22.28
CA ALA A 27 -13.59 6.60 -23.45
C ALA A 27 -13.75 5.71 -24.69
N SER A 28 -14.99 5.31 -24.99
CA SER A 28 -15.33 4.54 -26.18
C SER A 28 -15.02 5.33 -27.46
N LEU A 29 -13.98 4.91 -28.19
CA LEU A 29 -13.64 5.48 -29.50
C LEU A 29 -14.68 5.05 -30.55
N PRO A 30 -15.32 6.00 -31.28
CA PRO A 30 -16.11 5.68 -32.45
C PRO A 30 -15.21 5.20 -33.59
N SER A 31 -15.50 4.02 -34.13
CA SER A 31 -14.82 3.51 -35.32
C SER A 31 -15.35 4.17 -36.59
N ALA A 32 -14.50 4.88 -37.33
CA ALA A 32 -14.77 5.32 -38.69
C ALA A 32 -13.71 4.71 -39.64
N HIS A 33 -14.16 4.17 -40.78
CA HIS A 33 -13.27 3.53 -41.76
C HIS A 33 -12.84 4.50 -42.88
N ALA A 34 -11.57 4.34 -43.28
CA ALA A 34 -10.99 4.56 -44.60
C ALA A 34 -11.57 5.64 -45.54
N SER A 35 -10.68 6.54 -45.97
CA SER A 35 -10.39 6.66 -47.41
C SER A 35 -8.89 6.91 -47.61
N ALA A 36 -8.38 6.70 -48.82
CA ALA A 36 -6.94 6.67 -49.12
C ALA A 36 -6.54 7.71 -50.17
N LEU A 37 -5.25 8.10 -50.18
CA LEU A 37 -4.40 8.23 -51.37
C LEU A 37 -2.96 8.67 -50.99
N ALA A 38 -2.04 8.52 -51.93
CA ALA A 38 -0.61 8.89 -51.89
C ALA A 38 -0.19 9.28 -53.33
N PRO A 39 1.08 9.64 -53.67
CA PRO A 39 2.28 9.85 -52.83
C PRO A 39 2.98 11.21 -53.06
N GLY A 40 4.12 11.46 -52.40
CA GLY A 40 5.01 12.61 -52.66
C GLY A 40 6.42 12.40 -52.11
N GLN A 41 7.45 12.94 -52.76
CA GLN A 41 8.87 12.69 -52.45
C GLN A 41 9.59 13.92 -51.86
N ALA A 42 10.49 13.70 -50.90
CA ALA A 42 11.78 14.42 -50.81
C ALA A 42 12.77 13.67 -49.88
N ARG A 43 14.05 13.67 -50.24
CA ARG A 43 15.20 13.35 -49.37
C ARG A 43 16.27 14.42 -49.58
N VAL A 44 16.87 14.92 -48.50
CA VAL A 44 18.19 15.59 -48.52
C VAL A 44 18.95 15.18 -47.25
N SER A 45 20.28 15.06 -47.34
CA SER A 45 21.16 14.57 -46.27
C SER A 45 22.52 15.27 -46.30
N VAL A 46 23.08 15.66 -45.15
CA VAL A 46 24.52 15.94 -44.97
C VAL A 46 24.94 15.89 -43.49
N GLY A 47 26.18 15.43 -43.25
CA GLY A 47 27.05 15.83 -42.12
C GLY A 47 28.22 16.68 -42.67
N PRO A 48 29.38 16.88 -41.99
CA PRO A 48 29.92 16.14 -40.84
C PRO A 48 30.23 17.04 -39.62
N ALA A 49 31.37 16.89 -38.91
CA ALA A 49 31.49 17.17 -37.46
C ALA A 49 32.73 17.96 -36.95
N ALA A 50 32.57 18.52 -35.73
CA ALA A 50 33.57 18.97 -34.73
C ALA A 50 34.40 20.25 -35.05
N TYR A 51 34.96 21.02 -34.08
CA TYR A 51 35.27 20.80 -32.64
C TYR A 51 35.07 22.09 -31.77
N ALA A 52 34.80 21.92 -30.45
CA ALA A 52 35.18 22.75 -29.28
C ALA A 52 34.93 24.31 -29.27
N SER A 53 34.80 25.06 -28.17
CA SER A 53 34.58 24.93 -26.70
C SER A 53 34.63 26.37 -26.11
N LEU A 54 34.11 26.83 -24.97
CA LEU A 54 33.22 26.47 -23.84
C LEU A 54 32.96 27.82 -23.05
N PRO A 55 32.22 27.95 -21.92
CA PRO A 55 31.51 26.96 -21.09
C PRO A 55 29.99 27.23 -20.91
N ALA A 56 29.29 26.27 -20.31
CA ALA A 56 27.96 26.48 -19.71
C ALA A 56 27.94 25.89 -18.29
N SER A 57 27.34 26.60 -17.35
CA SER A 57 27.23 26.18 -15.94
C SER A 57 26.15 25.11 -15.77
N THR A 58 26.52 23.84 -15.92
CA THR A 58 25.61 22.70 -15.78
C THR A 58 25.28 22.39 -14.33
N GLN A 59 24.12 22.86 -13.85
CA GLN A 59 23.45 22.16 -12.74
C GLN A 59 23.05 20.77 -13.22
N ALA A 60 23.83 19.75 -12.81
CA ALA A 60 23.58 18.37 -13.19
C ALA A 60 22.29 17.87 -12.54
N LYS A 61 21.26 17.63 -13.36
CA LYS A 61 20.00 17.00 -12.93
C LYS A 61 20.31 15.62 -12.35
N ALA A 62 20.16 15.47 -11.03
CA ALA A 62 20.56 14.26 -10.32
C ALA A 62 19.82 13.03 -10.86
N ALA A 63 20.57 12.00 -11.26
CA ALA A 63 20.01 10.73 -11.70
C ALA A 63 19.53 9.92 -10.47
N SER A 64 18.33 9.35 -10.55
CA SER A 64 17.85 8.37 -9.58
C SER A 64 18.60 7.05 -9.71
N VAL A 65 18.73 6.32 -8.61
CA VAL A 65 19.30 4.97 -8.62
C VAL A 65 18.37 4.04 -9.39
N SER A 66 18.92 3.22 -10.30
CA SER A 66 18.17 2.14 -10.94
C SER A 66 19.02 0.87 -11.05
N VAL A 67 18.35 -0.30 -11.10
CA VAL A 67 19.01 -1.61 -11.22
C VAL A 67 18.43 -2.36 -12.41
N THR A 68 19.25 -2.52 -13.45
CA THR A 68 18.90 -3.24 -14.68
C THR A 68 19.55 -4.62 -14.71
N ALA A 69 19.30 -5.41 -15.76
CA ALA A 69 19.77 -6.79 -15.86
C ALA A 69 20.60 -7.04 -17.13
N LYS A 70 21.88 -7.39 -16.98
CA LYS A 70 22.66 -8.03 -18.04
C LYS A 70 22.24 -9.50 -18.13
N LYS A 71 21.37 -9.80 -19.09
CA LYS A 71 20.84 -11.14 -19.35
C LYS A 71 21.87 -11.98 -20.12
N ILE A 72 22.26 -13.12 -19.57
CA ILE A 72 23.15 -14.10 -20.20
C ILE A 72 22.40 -15.44 -20.29
N VAL A 73 22.27 -15.98 -21.50
CA VAL A 73 21.63 -17.28 -21.75
C VAL A 73 22.58 -18.15 -22.56
N GLN A 74 22.78 -19.40 -22.13
CA GLN A 74 23.50 -20.42 -22.90
C GLN A 74 22.70 -21.73 -22.80
N SER A 75 22.58 -22.47 -23.90
CA SER A 75 21.92 -23.77 -23.93
C SER A 75 22.72 -24.72 -24.81
N THR A 76 23.08 -25.87 -24.27
CA THR A 76 23.86 -26.93 -24.92
C THR A 76 23.40 -28.30 -24.40
N SER A 77 23.89 -29.39 -24.98
CA SER A 77 23.69 -30.75 -24.44
C SER A 77 24.34 -30.98 -23.06
N ALA A 78 25.24 -30.10 -22.61
CA ALA A 78 25.87 -30.18 -21.28
C ALA A 78 25.23 -29.24 -20.25
N LEU A 79 24.80 -28.05 -20.67
CA LEU A 79 24.55 -26.89 -19.79
C LEU A 79 23.34 -26.07 -20.25
N LYS A 80 22.48 -25.68 -19.30
CA LYS A 80 21.49 -24.61 -19.43
C LYS A 80 21.81 -23.48 -18.44
N ALA A 81 22.21 -22.32 -18.94
CA ALA A 81 22.49 -21.13 -18.15
C ALA A 81 21.44 -20.03 -18.42
N VAL A 82 20.87 -19.45 -17.37
CA VAL A 82 20.00 -18.25 -17.45
C VAL A 82 20.34 -17.31 -16.30
N LEU A 83 21.24 -16.37 -16.53
CA LEU A 83 21.71 -15.42 -15.53
C LEU A 83 21.15 -14.03 -15.82
N PHE A 84 20.51 -13.42 -14.83
CA PHE A 84 20.18 -12.00 -14.82
C PHE A 84 21.15 -11.29 -13.87
N VAL A 85 22.32 -10.91 -14.39
CA VAL A 85 23.34 -10.20 -13.59
C VAL A 85 22.87 -8.75 -13.38
N PRO A 86 22.70 -8.28 -12.13
CA PRO A 86 22.27 -6.91 -11.89
C PRO A 86 23.35 -5.90 -12.29
N VAL A 87 22.93 -4.76 -12.83
CA VAL A 87 23.76 -3.61 -13.17
C VAL A 87 23.14 -2.37 -12.54
N VAL A 88 23.82 -1.80 -11.54
CA VAL A 88 23.40 -0.60 -10.82
C VAL A 88 23.88 0.65 -11.57
N SER A 89 22.99 1.63 -11.68
CA SER A 89 23.28 2.99 -12.15
C SER A 89 22.69 4.03 -11.20
N GLY A 90 23.19 5.28 -11.25
CA GLY A 90 22.71 6.39 -10.42
C GLY A 90 23.24 6.43 -8.98
N LEU A 91 24.26 5.65 -8.63
CA LEU A 91 24.99 5.86 -7.37
C LEU A 91 25.80 7.16 -7.44
N LYS A 92 25.87 7.88 -6.32
CA LYS A 92 26.63 9.13 -6.17
C LYS A 92 28.14 8.91 -6.22
N ASP A 93 28.61 7.73 -5.83
CA ASP A 93 29.99 7.27 -5.99
C ASP A 93 30.12 6.38 -7.24
N ALA A 94 30.58 6.98 -8.33
CA ALA A 94 30.76 6.30 -9.61
C ALA A 94 31.90 5.25 -9.59
N SER A 95 32.89 5.41 -8.70
CA SER A 95 34.00 4.45 -8.56
C SER A 95 33.49 3.16 -7.90
N TYR A 96 32.80 3.30 -6.78
CA TYR A 96 32.16 2.18 -6.10
C TYR A 96 31.10 1.51 -6.99
N GLN A 97 30.30 2.28 -7.75
CA GLN A 97 29.33 1.72 -8.69
C GLN A 97 29.99 0.79 -9.72
N LYS A 98 31.13 1.21 -10.28
CA LYS A 98 31.91 0.38 -11.20
C LYS A 98 32.39 -0.89 -10.49
N SER A 99 33.04 -0.77 -9.33
CA SER A 99 33.56 -1.92 -8.58
C SER A 99 32.46 -2.89 -8.09
N LEU A 100 31.26 -2.39 -7.77
CA LEU A 100 30.11 -3.21 -7.39
C LEU A 100 29.61 -4.04 -8.58
N ASN A 101 29.40 -3.40 -9.73
CA ASN A 101 28.99 -4.09 -10.96
C ASN A 101 30.06 -5.11 -11.41
N GLU A 102 31.34 -4.73 -11.39
CA GLU A 102 32.49 -5.62 -11.68
C GLU A 102 32.68 -6.75 -10.66
N LYS A 103 32.18 -6.60 -9.42
CA LYS A 103 32.15 -7.70 -8.44
C LYS A 103 31.02 -8.68 -8.79
N MET A 104 29.80 -8.18 -8.98
CA MET A 104 28.63 -9.03 -9.26
C MET A 104 28.76 -9.78 -10.59
N GLU A 105 29.25 -9.13 -11.65
CA GLU A 105 29.51 -9.81 -12.94
C GLU A 105 30.60 -10.87 -12.82
N ARG A 106 31.73 -10.55 -12.16
CA ARG A 106 32.84 -11.50 -11.97
C ARG A 106 32.46 -12.71 -11.14
N THR A 107 31.67 -12.55 -10.08
CA THR A 107 31.12 -13.67 -9.31
C THR A 107 30.22 -14.55 -10.19
N ALA A 108 29.27 -13.93 -10.92
CA ALA A 108 28.34 -14.67 -11.78
C ALA A 108 29.04 -15.41 -12.94
N MET A 109 30.13 -14.86 -13.48
CA MET A 109 30.96 -15.52 -14.50
C MET A 109 31.85 -16.62 -13.93
N ALA A 110 32.37 -16.47 -12.70
CA ALA A 110 33.09 -17.53 -12.01
C ALA A 110 32.18 -18.73 -11.70
N ASP A 111 30.95 -18.50 -11.23
CA ASP A 111 29.93 -19.54 -11.05
C ASP A 111 29.61 -20.23 -12.39
N LEU A 112 29.38 -19.45 -13.47
CA LEU A 112 29.07 -19.98 -14.79
C LEU A 112 30.19 -20.87 -15.35
N ASP A 113 31.46 -20.43 -15.27
CA ASP A 113 32.60 -21.21 -15.73
C ASP A 113 32.86 -22.46 -14.86
N ALA A 114 32.58 -22.40 -13.56
CA ALA A 114 32.65 -23.57 -12.68
C ALA A 114 31.61 -24.63 -13.08
N VAL A 115 30.34 -24.25 -13.22
CA VAL A 115 29.26 -25.17 -13.64
C VAL A 115 29.49 -25.68 -15.07
N LYS A 116 30.00 -24.84 -15.98
CA LYS A 116 30.36 -25.24 -17.35
C LYS A 116 31.49 -26.29 -17.39
N LYS A 117 32.51 -26.16 -16.53
CA LYS A 117 33.57 -27.17 -16.37
C LYS A 117 33.01 -28.48 -15.81
N GLN A 118 32.20 -28.40 -14.75
CA GLN A 118 31.52 -29.57 -14.16
C GLN A 118 30.62 -30.29 -15.18
N ALA A 119 29.85 -29.54 -15.98
CA ALA A 119 28.96 -30.05 -17.01
C ALA A 119 29.71 -30.79 -18.12
N ALA A 120 30.86 -30.26 -18.57
CA ALA A 120 31.70 -30.92 -19.56
C ALA A 120 32.27 -32.25 -19.04
N SER A 121 32.77 -32.27 -17.80
CA SER A 121 33.26 -33.50 -17.15
C SER A 121 32.14 -34.52 -16.92
N GLY A 122 30.96 -34.07 -16.46
CA GLY A 122 29.78 -34.92 -16.25
C GLY A 122 29.29 -35.58 -17.53
N LEU A 123 29.17 -34.81 -18.63
CA LEU A 123 28.77 -35.34 -19.93
C LEU A 123 29.80 -36.35 -20.49
N ALA A 124 31.10 -36.10 -20.28
CA ALA A 124 32.15 -37.04 -20.67
C ALA A 124 32.09 -38.35 -19.85
N ALA A 125 31.85 -38.26 -18.55
CA ALA A 125 31.70 -39.43 -17.67
C ALA A 125 30.45 -40.25 -18.01
N ALA A 126 29.29 -39.60 -18.21
CA ALA A 126 28.04 -40.27 -18.58
C ALA A 126 28.17 -41.01 -19.93
N LYS A 127 28.77 -40.35 -20.95
CA LYS A 127 29.09 -41.00 -22.24
C LYS A 127 29.99 -42.22 -22.08
N LYS A 128 31.02 -42.15 -21.24
CA LYS A 128 31.92 -43.30 -20.96
C LYS A 128 31.18 -44.45 -20.25
N ALA A 129 30.18 -44.13 -19.43
CA ALA A 129 29.38 -45.11 -18.69
C ALA A 129 28.18 -45.67 -19.49
N GLY A 130 27.84 -45.11 -20.65
CA GLY A 130 26.63 -45.45 -21.40
C GLY A 130 25.32 -44.89 -20.80
N ASN A 131 25.41 -43.97 -19.84
CA ASN A 131 24.27 -43.40 -19.12
C ASN A 131 23.68 -42.18 -19.85
N GLU A 132 22.38 -41.94 -19.65
CA GLU A 132 21.76 -40.66 -20.03
C GLU A 132 22.40 -39.51 -19.23
N PHE A 133 22.58 -38.35 -19.87
CA PHE A 133 23.05 -37.12 -19.22
C PHE A 133 21.99 -36.02 -19.30
N HIS A 134 21.42 -35.66 -18.15
CA HIS A 134 20.57 -34.48 -18.06
C HIS A 134 21.44 -33.21 -17.93
N PRO A 135 21.23 -32.16 -18.75
CA PRO A 135 22.05 -30.96 -18.70
C PRO A 135 22.07 -30.29 -17.33
N TYR A 136 23.26 -29.90 -16.88
CA TYR A 136 23.45 -29.13 -15.65
C TYR A 136 22.84 -27.74 -15.83
N GLU A 137 22.33 -27.14 -14.75
CA GLU A 137 21.62 -25.86 -14.82
C GLU A 137 22.25 -24.82 -13.90
N ILE A 138 22.38 -23.57 -14.37
CA ILE A 138 22.70 -22.42 -13.52
C ILE A 138 21.70 -21.29 -13.79
N LYS A 139 21.11 -20.77 -12.72
CA LYS A 139 20.10 -19.70 -12.78
C LYS A 139 20.43 -18.63 -11.75
N LEU A 140 20.68 -17.41 -12.20
CA LEU A 140 20.83 -16.24 -11.33
C LEU A 140 19.63 -15.31 -11.52
N GLN A 141 18.95 -14.97 -10.44
CA GLN A 141 17.94 -13.92 -10.38
C GLN A 141 18.28 -12.95 -9.26
N TYR A 142 17.83 -11.70 -9.35
CA TYR A 142 18.00 -10.70 -8.29
C TYR A 142 16.67 -10.04 -7.92
N SER A 143 16.60 -9.54 -6.69
CA SER A 143 15.61 -8.56 -6.25
C SER A 143 16.35 -7.38 -5.61
N ALA A 144 16.04 -6.15 -6.03
CA ALA A 144 16.60 -4.93 -5.47
C ALA A 144 15.59 -4.28 -4.51
N GLY A 145 16.02 -3.98 -3.29
CA GLY A 145 15.34 -3.09 -2.36
C GLY A 145 16.06 -1.74 -2.33
N LEU A 146 15.35 -0.67 -2.67
CA LEU A 146 15.78 0.70 -2.44
C LEU A 146 15.08 1.21 -1.18
N SER A 147 15.81 1.72 -0.19
CA SER A 147 15.21 2.37 0.98
C SER A 147 15.40 3.88 0.90
N GLY A 148 14.32 4.58 0.53
CA GLY A 148 14.25 6.04 0.40
C GLY A 148 13.34 6.44 -0.76
N THR A 149 12.80 7.65 -0.71
CA THR A 149 11.99 8.26 -1.77
C THR A 149 12.86 9.17 -2.64
N GLY A 150 12.51 9.30 -3.92
CA GLY A 150 13.15 10.24 -4.86
C GLY A 150 14.65 10.02 -5.10
N THR A 151 15.37 11.12 -5.32
CA THR A 151 16.81 11.15 -5.65
C THR A 151 17.74 10.77 -4.47
N ASP A 152 17.18 10.58 -3.28
CA ASP A 152 17.91 10.25 -2.04
C ASP A 152 17.52 8.87 -1.50
N SER A 153 17.55 7.86 -2.37
CA SER A 153 17.62 6.44 -2.00
C SER A 153 18.89 6.20 -1.15
N ALA A 154 18.77 6.34 0.17
CA ALA A 154 19.90 6.43 1.09
C ALA A 154 20.69 5.13 1.24
N ILE A 155 20.02 3.98 1.10
CA ILE A 155 20.65 2.65 1.03
C ILE A 155 20.09 1.89 -0.16
N VAL A 156 21.00 1.24 -0.89
CA VAL A 156 20.70 0.26 -1.94
C VAL A 156 21.01 -1.12 -1.39
N SER A 157 20.02 -2.01 -1.40
CA SER A 157 20.14 -3.39 -0.94
C SER A 157 19.80 -4.35 -2.07
N LEU A 158 20.72 -5.24 -2.42
CA LEU A 158 20.53 -6.25 -3.46
C LEU A 158 20.58 -7.64 -2.86
N LYS A 159 19.61 -8.47 -3.24
CA LYS A 159 19.59 -9.91 -2.97
C LYS A 159 19.69 -10.64 -4.30
N LEU A 160 20.76 -11.40 -4.49
CA LEU A 160 20.96 -12.28 -5.63
C LEU A 160 20.70 -13.72 -5.17
N ASN A 161 20.00 -14.52 -5.97
CA ASN A 161 19.77 -15.94 -5.73
C ASN A 161 20.34 -16.72 -6.92
N THR A 162 21.38 -17.50 -6.65
CA THR A 162 22.10 -18.34 -7.62
C THR A 162 21.77 -19.80 -7.34
N TYR A 163 20.95 -20.40 -8.21
CA TYR A 163 20.67 -21.84 -8.21
C TYR A 163 21.62 -22.57 -9.16
N ILE A 164 22.22 -23.66 -8.68
CA ILE A 164 23.11 -24.54 -9.44
C ILE A 164 22.62 -25.99 -9.32
N PHE A 165 22.43 -26.66 -10.44
CA PHE A 165 22.22 -28.11 -10.54
C PHE A 165 23.40 -28.74 -11.26
N ALA A 166 24.16 -29.58 -10.55
CA ALA A 166 25.34 -30.28 -11.06
C ALA A 166 25.16 -31.82 -10.99
N GLY A 167 23.93 -32.30 -11.25
CA GLY A 167 23.53 -33.69 -11.02
C GLY A 167 23.03 -33.94 -9.60
N GLY A 168 22.74 -35.21 -9.28
CA GLY A 168 22.14 -35.61 -8.00
C GLY A 168 20.61 -35.43 -7.95
N ALA A 169 20.02 -35.59 -6.76
CA ALA A 169 18.56 -35.55 -6.58
C ALA A 169 17.96 -34.13 -6.63
N HIS A 170 18.77 -33.10 -6.38
CA HIS A 170 18.39 -31.69 -6.42
C HIS A 170 19.62 -30.80 -6.65
N GLY A 171 19.41 -29.57 -7.12
CA GLY A 171 20.45 -28.55 -7.10
C GLY A 171 20.66 -27.93 -5.71
N ILE A 172 21.42 -26.86 -5.64
CA ILE A 172 21.61 -26.03 -4.45
C ILE A 172 21.43 -24.54 -4.81
N SER A 173 20.90 -23.75 -3.89
CA SER A 173 20.80 -22.29 -4.02
C SER A 173 21.75 -21.60 -3.05
N ARG A 174 22.41 -20.53 -3.50
CA ARG A 174 23.17 -19.58 -2.68
C ARG A 174 22.49 -18.22 -2.75
N ILE A 175 22.43 -17.50 -1.64
CA ILE A 175 22.00 -16.09 -1.63
C ILE A 175 23.19 -15.18 -1.33
N ASP A 176 23.50 -14.31 -2.29
CA ASP A 176 24.53 -13.27 -2.15
C ASP A 176 23.84 -11.91 -1.90
N THR A 177 24.34 -11.15 -0.92
CA THR A 177 23.73 -9.87 -0.52
C THR A 177 24.70 -8.69 -0.59
N TYR A 178 24.23 -7.54 -1.07
CA TYR A 178 25.04 -6.33 -1.23
C TYR A 178 24.28 -5.13 -0.67
N ASN A 179 24.81 -4.49 0.37
CA ASN A 179 24.17 -3.34 1.02
C ASN A 179 25.14 -2.15 1.05
N VAL A 180 24.75 -1.04 0.39
CA VAL A 180 25.57 0.16 0.26
C VAL A 180 24.78 1.42 0.57
N LYS A 181 25.37 2.31 1.36
CA LYS A 181 24.87 3.67 1.61
C LYS A 181 25.26 4.57 0.44
N ASN A 182 24.27 5.15 -0.23
CA ASN A 182 24.45 5.96 -1.44
C ASN A 182 24.78 7.42 -1.08
N ALA A 183 26.07 7.71 -0.93
CA ALA A 183 26.60 9.05 -0.68
C ALA A 183 27.76 9.35 -1.65
N GLY A 184 28.27 10.59 -1.65
CA GLY A 184 29.39 11.00 -2.52
C GLY A 184 30.68 10.20 -2.32
N THR A 185 30.80 9.51 -1.18
CA THR A 185 31.65 8.32 -1.01
C THR A 185 30.76 7.20 -0.52
N ALA A 186 30.73 6.08 -1.24
CA ALA A 186 29.92 4.94 -0.85
C ALA A 186 30.50 4.24 0.39
N SER A 187 29.62 3.71 1.23
CA SER A 187 30.01 2.96 2.44
C SER A 187 29.18 1.69 2.58
N ALA A 188 29.82 0.61 3.02
CA ALA A 188 29.14 -0.65 3.27
C ALA A 188 28.15 -0.52 4.44
N VAL A 189 26.96 -1.08 4.28
CA VAL A 189 25.98 -1.20 5.37
C VAL A 189 26.09 -2.60 5.97
N THR A 190 26.34 -2.66 7.27
CA THR A 190 26.45 -3.88 8.07
C THR A 190 25.37 -3.93 9.15
N LEU A 191 25.17 -5.09 9.77
CA LEU A 191 24.26 -5.23 10.91
C LEU A 191 24.63 -4.27 12.05
N LYS A 192 25.93 -4.07 12.33
CA LYS A 192 26.39 -3.06 13.29
C LYS A 192 25.98 -1.63 12.92
N THR A 193 26.02 -1.24 11.63
CA THR A 193 25.58 0.11 11.21
C THR A 193 24.07 0.31 11.27
N LEU A 194 23.28 -0.76 11.34
CA LEU A 194 21.82 -0.71 11.41
C LEU A 194 21.28 -0.86 12.84
N PHE A 195 21.96 -1.64 13.68
CA PHE A 195 21.50 -2.03 15.03
C PHE A 195 22.43 -1.58 16.18
N GLY A 196 23.51 -0.85 15.88
CA GLY A 196 24.51 -0.41 16.87
C GLY A 196 25.41 -1.53 17.38
N ASP A 197 26.22 -1.25 18.41
CA ASP A 197 27.15 -2.24 19.00
C ASP A 197 26.45 -3.49 19.56
N SER A 198 25.25 -3.33 20.12
CA SER A 198 24.44 -4.43 20.69
C SER A 198 23.72 -5.30 19.66
N TYR A 199 24.01 -5.14 18.35
CA TYR A 199 23.36 -5.89 17.27
C TYR A 199 23.27 -7.41 17.48
N PRO A 200 24.27 -8.14 18.01
CA PRO A 200 24.18 -9.59 18.12
C PRO A 200 23.11 -9.99 19.14
N ALA A 201 22.97 -9.25 20.24
CA ALA A 201 21.99 -9.57 21.29
C ALA A 201 20.55 -9.40 20.77
N ALA A 202 20.27 -8.27 20.11
CA ALA A 202 18.95 -8.01 19.53
C ALA A 202 18.57 -9.04 18.46
N ILE A 203 19.47 -9.26 17.48
CA ILE A 203 19.24 -10.16 16.35
C ILE A 203 19.15 -11.63 16.82
N ASN A 204 20.05 -12.09 17.69
CA ASN A 204 20.03 -13.47 18.18
C ASN A 204 18.77 -13.76 19.03
N THR A 205 18.25 -12.77 19.75
CA THR A 205 17.01 -12.93 20.54
C THR A 205 15.81 -13.12 19.61
N GLU A 206 15.67 -12.27 18.60
CA GLU A 206 14.56 -12.35 17.64
C GLU A 206 14.64 -13.61 16.77
N ILE A 207 15.84 -14.03 16.33
CA ILE A 207 16.02 -15.29 15.60
C ILE A 207 15.68 -16.49 16.48
N LYS A 208 16.12 -16.54 17.75
CA LYS A 208 15.71 -17.61 18.70
C LYS A 208 14.19 -17.64 18.89
N ARG A 209 13.55 -16.47 18.99
CA ARG A 209 12.09 -16.33 19.10
C ARG A 209 11.33 -16.77 17.84
N GLN A 210 11.94 -16.70 16.66
CA GLN A 210 11.40 -17.24 15.41
C GLN A 210 11.64 -18.75 15.27
N ILE A 211 12.85 -19.24 15.57
CA ILE A 211 13.20 -20.67 15.58
C ILE A 211 12.29 -21.45 16.54
N ALA A 212 12.06 -20.92 17.76
CA ALA A 212 11.21 -21.57 18.76
C ALA A 212 9.76 -21.80 18.30
N ARG A 213 9.23 -20.98 17.37
CA ARG A 213 7.87 -21.16 16.80
C ARG A 213 7.79 -22.33 15.81
N ASN A 214 8.92 -22.86 15.34
CA ASN A 214 8.98 -24.02 14.44
C ASN A 214 10.25 -24.86 14.71
N ALA A 215 10.47 -25.27 15.96
CA ALA A 215 11.72 -25.93 16.37
C ALA A 215 12.08 -27.16 15.51
N ASN A 216 11.08 -27.93 15.07
CA ASN A 216 11.26 -29.11 14.22
C ASN A 216 11.72 -28.80 12.78
N GLY A 217 11.66 -27.53 12.35
CA GLY A 217 12.15 -27.08 11.04
C GLY A 217 13.66 -26.80 11.00
N TYR A 218 14.35 -26.84 12.14
CA TYR A 218 15.77 -26.49 12.29
C TYR A 218 16.57 -27.65 12.87
N PHE A 219 17.88 -27.62 12.66
CA PHE A 219 18.78 -28.54 13.35
C PHE A 219 18.89 -28.16 14.83
N LYS A 220 18.73 -29.17 15.71
CA LYS A 220 18.81 -28.98 17.15
C LYS A 220 20.17 -28.37 17.53
N ASP A 221 20.13 -27.35 18.38
CA ASP A 221 21.29 -26.65 18.94
C ASP A 221 22.23 -25.96 17.91
N ALA A 222 21.87 -25.91 16.61
CA ALA A 222 22.72 -25.39 15.55
C ALA A 222 22.80 -23.85 15.48
N PHE A 223 21.78 -23.11 15.93
CA PHE A 223 21.83 -21.65 15.95
C PHE A 223 22.59 -21.12 17.18
N THR A 224 23.90 -20.95 17.02
CA THR A 224 24.80 -20.39 18.04
C THR A 224 24.73 -18.86 18.12
N GLY A 225 24.53 -18.19 16.97
CA GLY A 225 24.37 -16.74 16.84
C GLY A 225 24.66 -16.28 15.41
N VAL A 226 24.43 -15.00 15.08
CA VAL A 226 24.86 -14.41 13.80
C VAL A 226 26.35 -14.11 13.76
N ALA A 227 26.96 -14.32 12.60
CA ALA A 227 28.31 -13.87 12.28
C ALA A 227 28.39 -12.33 12.15
N ALA A 228 29.59 -11.77 12.27
CA ALA A 228 29.82 -10.32 12.10
C ALA A 228 29.58 -9.82 10.68
N ASP A 229 29.72 -10.72 9.70
CA ASP A 229 29.51 -10.56 8.27
C ASP A 229 28.29 -11.35 7.75
N GLN A 230 27.38 -11.78 8.64
CA GLN A 230 26.18 -12.54 8.29
C GLN A 230 25.40 -11.86 7.14
N SER A 231 25.13 -12.62 6.07
CA SER A 231 24.38 -12.14 4.92
C SER A 231 23.01 -11.61 5.32
N PHE A 232 22.63 -10.44 4.80
CA PHE A 232 21.31 -9.85 5.02
C PHE A 232 20.93 -8.92 3.87
N TYR A 233 19.64 -8.70 3.66
CA TYR A 233 19.14 -7.64 2.76
C TYR A 233 18.03 -6.85 3.44
N ILE A 234 17.72 -5.65 2.95
CA ILE A 234 16.65 -4.80 3.51
C ILE A 234 15.38 -5.01 2.70
N LYS A 235 14.28 -5.35 3.37
CA LYS A 235 12.93 -5.46 2.79
C LYS A 235 11.88 -5.18 3.87
N ASP A 236 10.84 -4.44 3.53
CA ASP A 236 9.66 -4.17 4.38
C ASP A 236 10.03 -3.64 5.79
N GLY A 237 10.90 -2.63 5.84
CA GLY A 237 11.38 -2.04 7.11
C GLY A 237 12.26 -2.95 7.97
N SER A 238 12.66 -4.12 7.46
CA SER A 238 13.36 -5.17 8.22
C SER A 238 14.69 -5.56 7.58
N ALA A 239 15.67 -5.91 8.41
CA ALA A 239 16.84 -6.67 7.99
C ALA A 239 16.47 -8.14 7.89
N GLN A 240 16.57 -8.67 6.68
CA GLN A 240 16.24 -10.05 6.32
C GLN A 240 17.52 -10.88 6.45
N ILE A 241 17.76 -11.43 7.64
CA ILE A 241 18.98 -12.17 7.99
C ILE A 241 18.97 -13.54 7.32
N VAL A 242 20.00 -13.86 6.55
CA VAL A 242 20.09 -15.04 5.69
C VAL A 242 21.08 -16.06 6.25
N PHE A 243 20.65 -17.32 6.30
CA PHE A 243 21.48 -18.50 6.56
C PHE A 243 21.45 -19.38 5.30
N GLN A 244 22.59 -19.83 4.80
CA GLN A 244 22.69 -20.64 3.58
C GLN A 244 22.11 -22.06 3.82
N PRO A 245 21.85 -22.87 2.77
CA PRO A 245 21.35 -24.23 2.96
C PRO A 245 22.25 -25.05 3.88
N TYR A 246 21.66 -25.88 4.74
CA TYR A 246 22.34 -26.68 5.75
C TYR A 246 23.05 -25.92 6.90
N GLU A 247 23.08 -24.58 6.91
CA GLU A 247 23.75 -23.80 7.96
C GLU A 247 23.10 -23.99 9.35
N ILE A 248 21.76 -23.95 9.41
CA ILE A 248 20.97 -24.20 10.64
C ILE A 248 19.73 -25.09 10.43
N ALA A 249 19.47 -25.54 9.19
CA ALA A 249 18.25 -26.26 8.83
C ALA A 249 18.47 -27.22 7.65
N PRO A 250 17.73 -28.35 7.57
CA PRO A 250 17.81 -29.28 6.44
C PRO A 250 17.31 -28.63 5.14
N TYR A 251 17.81 -29.08 4.00
CA TYR A 251 17.48 -28.55 2.67
C TYR A 251 15.97 -28.44 2.37
N ALA A 252 15.15 -29.30 2.97
CA ALA A 252 13.69 -29.27 2.86
C ALA A 252 13.05 -27.98 3.41
N ALA A 253 13.70 -27.30 4.37
CA ALA A 253 13.29 -25.99 4.88
C ALA A 253 13.62 -24.83 3.91
N GLY A 254 14.41 -25.11 2.86
CA GLY A 254 14.93 -24.09 1.93
C GLY A 254 16.13 -23.34 2.51
N ILE A 255 16.16 -22.03 2.25
CA ILE A 255 17.14 -21.09 2.83
C ILE A 255 16.44 -20.35 3.96
N PRO A 256 16.84 -20.53 5.24
CA PRO A 256 16.27 -19.75 6.33
C PRO A 256 16.56 -18.25 6.16
N VAL A 257 15.49 -17.47 6.21
CA VAL A 257 15.56 -16.00 6.22
C VAL A 257 14.68 -15.51 7.37
N PHE A 258 15.27 -14.76 8.30
CA PHE A 258 14.56 -14.20 9.46
C PHE A 258 14.41 -12.71 9.27
N ALA A 259 13.17 -12.22 9.27
CA ALA A 259 12.90 -10.79 9.27
C ALA A 259 13.12 -10.26 10.69
N VAL A 260 14.23 -9.56 10.93
CA VAL A 260 14.42 -8.75 12.13
C VAL A 260 14.04 -7.32 11.77
N PRO A 261 13.01 -6.71 12.39
CA PRO A 261 12.71 -5.30 12.18
C PRO A 261 13.97 -4.46 12.34
N LEU A 262 14.23 -3.52 11.42
CA LEU A 262 15.25 -2.52 11.69
C LEU A 262 14.82 -1.79 12.97
N PRO A 263 15.75 -1.34 13.84
CA PRO A 263 15.37 -0.41 14.88
C PRO A 263 14.73 0.79 14.18
N ALA A 264 13.54 1.20 14.62
CA ALA A 264 12.98 2.47 14.19
C ALA A 264 14.08 3.51 14.40
N SER A 265 14.48 4.18 13.31
CA SER A 265 15.75 4.91 13.23
C SER A 265 16.00 5.72 14.51
N SER A 266 17.19 5.61 15.10
CA SER A 266 17.54 6.42 16.29
C SER A 266 17.95 7.85 15.94
N LYS A 267 17.86 8.24 14.66
CA LYS A 267 17.24 9.52 14.31
C LYS A 267 15.73 9.34 14.44
N PRO A 268 15.05 9.84 15.49
CA PRO A 268 13.60 9.81 15.52
C PRO A 268 13.06 10.33 14.19
N ILE A 269 11.99 9.71 13.69
CA ILE A 269 11.13 10.38 12.71
C ILE A 269 10.85 11.75 13.34
N PRO A 270 11.29 12.88 12.74
CA PRO A 270 11.00 14.17 13.30
C PRO A 270 9.50 14.22 13.53
N ALA A 271 9.05 14.68 14.70
CA ALA A 271 7.64 14.77 15.02
C ALA A 271 6.99 15.93 14.25
N ALA A 272 7.05 15.84 12.92
CA ALA A 272 6.10 16.42 12.00
C ALA A 272 4.78 15.67 12.19
N SER A 273 4.13 15.99 13.31
CA SER A 273 2.71 16.27 13.25
C SER A 273 2.48 17.14 12.02
N VAL A 274 1.60 16.69 11.13
CA VAL A 274 1.34 17.35 9.86
C VAL A 274 0.76 18.71 10.18
N GLN A 275 1.49 19.76 9.84
CA GLN A 275 1.05 21.12 10.12
C GLN A 275 -0.08 21.43 9.15
N VAL A 276 -1.20 21.93 9.68
CA VAL A 276 -2.38 22.30 8.90
C VAL A 276 -2.63 23.78 9.12
N ASP A 277 -2.03 24.59 8.26
CA ASP A 277 -2.18 26.04 8.31
C ASP A 277 -3.53 26.44 7.69
N ALA A 278 -4.14 27.50 8.21
CA ALA A 278 -5.32 28.10 7.61
C ALA A 278 -4.90 29.10 6.52
N LYS A 279 -5.36 28.87 5.29
CA LYS A 279 -5.33 29.86 4.20
C LYS A 279 -6.69 30.56 4.15
N PRO A 280 -6.83 31.78 4.71
CA PRO A 280 -8.11 32.45 4.81
C PRO A 280 -8.53 33.07 3.46
N VAL A 281 -9.73 32.76 3.02
CA VAL A 281 -10.42 33.42 1.90
C VAL A 281 -11.56 34.25 2.48
N ARG A 282 -11.27 35.55 2.68
CA ARG A 282 -12.22 36.53 3.27
C ARG A 282 -12.62 37.55 2.21
N THR A 283 -13.91 37.68 1.92
CA THR A 283 -14.44 38.61 0.89
C THR A 283 -15.93 38.86 1.11
N GLU A 284 -16.35 40.12 1.00
CA GLU A 284 -17.75 40.53 1.21
C GLU A 284 -18.14 41.69 0.28
N ASP A 285 -19.43 41.75 -0.06
CA ASP A 285 -20.09 42.84 -0.79
C ASP A 285 -21.60 42.90 -0.43
N GLU A 286 -22.40 43.68 -1.17
CA GLU A 286 -23.84 43.82 -0.91
C GLU A 286 -24.67 42.54 -1.15
N LEU A 287 -24.10 41.51 -1.77
CA LEU A 287 -24.78 40.25 -2.07
C LEU A 287 -24.39 39.12 -1.12
N TYR A 288 -23.13 39.03 -0.71
CA TYR A 288 -22.66 37.97 0.19
C TYR A 288 -21.48 38.38 1.08
N LYS A 289 -21.22 37.55 2.08
CA LYS A 289 -20.03 37.53 2.91
C LYS A 289 -19.43 36.12 2.94
N ALA A 290 -18.11 36.01 2.84
CA ALA A 290 -17.39 34.75 2.91
C ALA A 290 -16.23 34.82 3.91
N ASP A 291 -16.18 33.82 4.79
CA ASP A 291 -15.21 33.64 5.86
C ASP A 291 -14.69 32.19 5.83
N ILE A 292 -13.91 31.83 4.80
CA ILE A 292 -13.53 30.43 4.53
C ILE A 292 -12.06 30.21 4.93
N ASP A 293 -11.81 29.40 5.96
CA ASP A 293 -10.46 28.93 6.29
C ASP A 293 -10.18 27.61 5.58
N VAL A 294 -9.30 27.65 4.57
CA VAL A 294 -8.92 26.48 3.78
C VAL A 294 -7.73 25.78 4.46
N PRO A 295 -7.81 24.48 4.80
CA PRO A 295 -6.69 23.76 5.40
C PRO A 295 -5.59 23.47 4.36
N VAL A 296 -4.36 23.89 4.66
CA VAL A 296 -3.16 23.66 3.85
C VAL A 296 -2.18 22.80 4.62
N LEU A 297 -1.86 21.63 4.07
CA LEU A 297 -0.98 20.65 4.69
C LEU A 297 0.50 20.91 4.39
N SER A 298 1.35 20.78 5.40
CA SER A 298 2.80 20.62 5.24
C SER A 298 3.38 19.55 6.17
N GLY A 299 4.40 18.84 5.69
CA GLY A 299 5.09 17.78 6.44
C GLY A 299 4.59 16.34 6.18
N LEU A 300 3.78 16.12 5.13
CA LEU A 300 3.44 14.75 4.72
C LEU A 300 4.64 14.01 4.11
N LEU A 301 4.66 12.69 4.33
CA LEU A 301 5.66 11.79 3.75
C LEU A 301 5.44 11.52 2.25
N ASP A 302 4.21 11.68 1.77
CA ASP A 302 3.85 11.69 0.35
C ASP A 302 3.63 13.15 -0.11
N ALA A 303 4.70 13.74 -0.66
CA ALA A 303 4.67 15.11 -1.16
C ALA A 303 3.72 15.30 -2.36
N LYS A 304 3.48 14.25 -3.16
CA LYS A 304 2.56 14.34 -4.31
C LYS A 304 1.11 14.42 -3.81
N PHE A 305 0.74 13.54 -2.89
CA PHE A 305 -0.58 13.61 -2.24
C PHE A 305 -0.79 14.94 -1.51
N GLN A 306 0.26 15.50 -0.89
CA GLN A 306 0.18 16.82 -0.26
C GLN A 306 -0.14 17.95 -1.25
N GLU A 307 0.53 17.98 -2.41
CA GLU A 307 0.26 18.96 -3.47
C GLU A 307 -1.14 18.78 -4.05
N GLU A 308 -1.57 17.54 -4.33
CA GLU A 308 -2.89 17.23 -4.87
C GLU A 308 -4.02 17.54 -3.87
N TRP A 309 -3.84 17.22 -2.58
CA TRP A 309 -4.76 17.57 -1.50
C TRP A 309 -4.94 19.09 -1.38
N ASN A 310 -3.83 19.84 -1.27
CA ASN A 310 -3.88 21.29 -1.09
C ASN A 310 -4.54 21.98 -2.28
N ALA A 311 -4.22 21.55 -3.51
CA ALA A 311 -4.86 22.06 -4.72
C ALA A 311 -6.37 21.74 -4.77
N GLN A 312 -6.79 20.54 -4.35
CA GLN A 312 -8.21 20.17 -4.26
C GLN A 312 -8.96 21.03 -3.22
N MET A 313 -8.38 21.28 -2.06
CA MET A 313 -9.01 22.11 -1.02
C MET A 313 -9.20 23.56 -1.46
N GLU A 314 -8.21 24.15 -2.14
CA GLU A 314 -8.35 25.48 -2.72
C GLU A 314 -9.40 25.52 -3.85
N GLN A 315 -9.45 24.50 -4.71
CA GLN A 315 -10.45 24.39 -5.78
C GLN A 315 -11.88 24.25 -5.21
N ALA A 316 -12.04 23.48 -4.14
CA ALA A 316 -13.32 23.30 -3.46
C ALA A 316 -13.81 24.62 -2.84
N ALA A 317 -12.95 25.33 -2.11
CA ALA A 317 -13.27 26.65 -1.54
C ALA A 317 -13.66 27.69 -2.62
N ALA A 318 -12.92 27.73 -3.74
CA ALA A 318 -13.25 28.62 -4.85
C ALA A 318 -14.62 28.29 -5.49
N LYS A 319 -14.97 27.00 -5.59
CA LYS A 319 -16.24 26.52 -6.15
C LYS A 319 -17.43 26.84 -5.24
N GLU A 320 -17.29 26.70 -3.93
CA GLU A 320 -18.35 27.10 -2.97
C GLU A 320 -18.57 28.62 -2.99
N LEU A 321 -17.49 29.42 -3.04
CA LEU A 321 -17.59 30.88 -3.16
C LEU A 321 -18.30 31.33 -4.46
N ASP A 322 -17.99 30.71 -5.60
CA ASP A 322 -18.67 30.94 -6.88
C ASP A 322 -20.16 30.51 -6.84
N SER A 323 -20.45 29.41 -6.15
CA SER A 323 -21.83 28.92 -5.97
C SER A 323 -22.66 29.87 -5.10
N LEU A 324 -22.09 30.35 -3.99
CA LEU A 324 -22.70 31.34 -3.10
C LEU A 324 -22.99 32.65 -3.85
N LYS A 325 -22.03 33.15 -4.63
CA LYS A 325 -22.16 34.36 -5.46
C LYS A 325 -23.33 34.27 -6.42
N LYS A 326 -23.47 33.14 -7.13
CA LYS A 326 -24.58 32.87 -8.05
C LYS A 326 -25.93 32.80 -7.32
N ALA A 327 -26.01 32.05 -6.22
CA ALA A 327 -27.21 31.94 -5.41
C ALA A 327 -27.66 33.29 -4.80
N ALA A 328 -26.71 34.10 -4.34
CA ALA A 328 -26.96 35.44 -3.81
C ALA A 328 -27.52 36.39 -4.88
N ALA A 329 -26.91 36.42 -6.08
CA ALA A 329 -27.38 37.25 -7.20
C ALA A 329 -28.78 36.85 -7.67
N GLU A 330 -29.05 35.54 -7.82
CA GLU A 330 -30.41 35.05 -8.13
C GLU A 330 -31.43 35.44 -7.06
N ARG A 331 -31.07 35.31 -5.78
CA ARG A 331 -31.95 35.65 -4.65
C ARG A 331 -32.22 37.15 -4.54
N LYS A 332 -31.21 38.01 -4.80
CA LYS A 332 -31.39 39.48 -4.87
C LYS A 332 -32.33 39.87 -6.01
N LYS A 333 -32.20 39.22 -7.18
CA LYS A 333 -33.11 39.42 -8.32
C LYS A 333 -34.54 38.95 -8.01
N ALA A 334 -34.70 37.85 -7.26
CA ALA A 334 -36.01 37.27 -6.94
C ALA A 334 -36.77 38.01 -5.83
N ASN A 335 -36.09 38.64 -4.87
CA ASN A 335 -36.73 39.35 -3.77
C ASN A 335 -35.87 40.56 -3.29
N PRO A 336 -35.81 41.66 -4.06
CA PRO A 336 -34.79 42.71 -3.89
C PRO A 336 -34.96 43.56 -2.63
N THR A 337 -36.19 43.73 -2.14
CA THR A 337 -36.56 44.62 -1.02
C THR A 337 -36.38 43.98 0.35
N SER A 338 -36.45 42.65 0.44
CA SER A 338 -36.28 41.88 1.69
C SER A 338 -35.00 41.03 1.67
N PHE A 339 -34.00 41.46 0.89
CA PHE A 339 -32.75 40.75 0.73
C PHE A 339 -31.76 41.05 1.86
N ILE A 340 -31.46 40.03 2.65
CA ILE A 340 -30.29 39.96 3.55
C ILE A 340 -29.16 39.25 2.77
N PRO A 341 -27.89 39.73 2.79
CA PRO A 341 -26.76 39.06 2.13
C PRO A 341 -26.66 37.56 2.46
N SER A 342 -26.13 36.76 1.52
CA SER A 342 -25.79 35.37 1.81
C SER A 342 -24.51 35.31 2.67
N GLU A 343 -24.35 34.31 3.52
CA GLU A 343 -23.10 34.11 4.26
C GLU A 343 -22.56 32.69 4.02
N ILE A 344 -21.24 32.55 3.89
CA ILE A 344 -20.55 31.27 4.07
C ILE A 344 -19.43 31.45 5.10
N LYS A 345 -19.32 30.52 6.04
CA LYS A 345 -18.20 30.44 6.97
C LYS A 345 -17.72 29.00 7.09
N THR A 346 -16.42 28.79 6.88
CA THR A 346 -15.80 27.46 7.01
C THR A 346 -14.65 27.53 8.00
N THR A 347 -14.67 26.64 8.99
CA THR A 347 -13.55 26.41 9.92
C THR A 347 -13.17 24.93 9.92
N PHE A 348 -11.97 24.60 10.38
CA PHE A 348 -11.52 23.22 10.51
C PHE A 348 -10.85 22.91 11.86
N GLU A 349 -10.87 21.63 12.22
CA GLU A 349 -10.21 21.05 13.38
C GLU A 349 -9.26 19.93 12.88
N VAL A 350 -8.00 19.99 13.32
CA VAL A 350 -7.05 18.86 13.18
C VAL A 350 -7.36 17.87 14.30
N ALA A 351 -8.23 16.91 14.02
CA ALA A 351 -8.64 15.90 14.99
C ALA A 351 -7.55 14.84 15.23
N SER A 352 -6.73 14.56 14.21
CA SER A 352 -5.52 13.75 14.30
C SER A 352 -4.43 14.30 13.38
N ASP A 353 -3.19 14.25 13.81
CA ASP A 353 -2.04 14.98 13.24
C ASP A 353 -1.03 14.11 12.49
N GLY A 354 -1.30 12.81 12.30
CA GLY A 354 -0.35 11.86 11.72
C GLY A 354 0.80 11.43 12.65
N SER A 355 0.79 11.85 13.92
CA SER A 355 1.77 11.39 14.91
C SER A 355 1.59 9.90 15.26
N PRO A 356 2.60 9.26 15.90
CA PRO A 356 2.44 7.90 16.43
C PRO A 356 1.32 7.78 17.48
N ALA A 357 1.02 8.85 18.23
CA ALA A 357 -0.10 8.88 19.18
C ALA A 357 -1.47 8.88 18.48
N ALA A 358 -1.54 9.43 17.27
CA ALA A 358 -2.67 9.35 16.35
C ALA A 358 -2.64 8.10 15.44
N GLY A 359 -1.82 7.09 15.75
CA GLY A 359 -1.69 5.87 14.95
C GLY A 359 -1.17 6.09 13.53
N GLY A 360 -0.51 7.22 13.25
CA GLY A 360 -0.08 7.61 11.90
C GLY A 360 -1.22 8.13 11.00
N MET A 361 -2.43 8.35 11.54
CA MET A 361 -3.55 8.92 10.80
C MET A 361 -3.58 10.45 10.93
N VAL A 362 -3.74 11.13 9.80
CA VAL A 362 -4.17 12.54 9.76
C VAL A 362 -5.68 12.53 9.63
N SER A 363 -6.37 13.34 10.43
CA SER A 363 -7.82 13.48 10.36
C SER A 363 -8.22 14.93 10.55
N ILE A 364 -8.99 15.46 9.61
CA ILE A 364 -9.35 16.89 9.51
C ILE A 364 -10.86 16.97 9.38
N LYS A 365 -11.50 17.60 10.37
CA LYS A 365 -12.93 17.86 10.40
C LYS A 365 -13.18 19.29 9.96
N MET A 366 -14.08 19.51 9.01
CA MET A 366 -14.45 20.83 8.50
C MET A 366 -15.92 21.12 8.80
N SER A 367 -16.22 22.31 9.30
CA SER A 367 -17.57 22.79 9.57
C SER A 367 -17.85 23.99 8.67
N THR A 368 -18.77 23.84 7.72
CA THR A 368 -19.20 24.90 6.81
C THR A 368 -20.63 25.32 7.15
N TYR A 369 -20.78 26.52 7.69
CA TYR A 369 -22.04 27.23 7.84
C TYR A 369 -22.36 27.99 6.56
N THR A 370 -23.59 27.88 6.06
CA THR A 370 -24.09 28.65 4.91
C THR A 370 -25.47 29.22 5.18
N TYR A 371 -25.65 30.51 4.92
CA TYR A 371 -26.93 31.21 4.90
C TYR A 371 -27.30 31.62 3.48
N GLU A 372 -28.29 30.95 2.88
CA GLU A 372 -28.85 31.30 1.57
C GLU A 372 -30.24 32.00 1.69
N GLY A 373 -30.55 32.59 2.85
CA GLY A 373 -31.84 33.23 3.13
C GLY A 373 -32.82 32.34 3.91
N GLY A 374 -33.85 32.98 4.49
CA GLY A 374 -34.79 32.35 5.42
C GLY A 374 -34.51 32.77 6.87
N ALA A 375 -35.03 32.02 7.83
CA ALA A 375 -34.87 32.33 9.26
C ALA A 375 -33.46 32.04 9.80
N ASN A 376 -32.88 30.90 9.42
CA ASN A 376 -31.59 30.39 9.91
C ASN A 376 -30.75 29.89 8.72
N GLY A 377 -29.43 29.87 8.84
CA GLY A 377 -28.55 29.09 7.97
C GLY A 377 -28.52 27.59 8.33
N ASP A 378 -27.67 26.84 7.64
CA ASP A 378 -27.37 25.42 7.88
C ASP A 378 -25.86 25.25 8.12
N THR A 379 -25.48 24.36 9.04
CA THR A 379 -24.08 23.87 9.15
C THR A 379 -23.97 22.44 8.63
N HIS A 380 -23.09 22.25 7.65
CA HIS A 380 -22.65 20.94 7.18
C HIS A 380 -21.29 20.60 7.76
N VAL A 381 -21.09 19.35 8.19
CA VAL A 381 -19.79 18.84 8.62
C VAL A 381 -19.29 17.83 7.59
N SER A 382 -18.07 18.02 7.09
CA SER A 382 -17.34 17.05 6.28
C SER A 382 -16.03 16.70 6.97
N ALA A 383 -15.48 15.51 6.71
CA ALA A 383 -14.24 15.08 7.35
C ALA A 383 -13.36 14.23 6.42
N ALA A 384 -12.07 14.41 6.57
CA ALA A 384 -11.02 13.67 5.88
C ALA A 384 -10.29 12.78 6.89
N THR A 385 -9.97 11.54 6.53
CA THR A 385 -9.01 10.72 7.28
C THR A 385 -8.13 9.93 6.31
N PHE A 386 -6.81 9.99 6.49
CA PHE A 386 -5.83 9.28 5.67
C PHE A 386 -4.56 8.95 6.47
N ARG A 387 -3.78 7.95 6.04
CA ARG A 387 -2.51 7.57 6.70
C ARG A 387 -1.34 8.40 6.15
N ASN A 388 -0.52 8.96 7.04
CA ASN A 388 0.73 9.63 6.69
C ASN A 388 1.83 8.58 6.47
N ALA A 389 2.06 8.21 5.21
CA ALA A 389 3.06 7.25 4.79
C ALA A 389 3.73 7.69 3.49
N SER A 390 4.81 7.02 3.05
CA SER A 390 5.53 7.35 1.81
C SER A 390 4.71 7.23 0.52
N GLN A 391 3.54 6.60 0.63
CA GLN A 391 2.41 6.75 -0.27
C GLN A 391 1.20 6.93 0.64
N ALA A 392 0.49 8.05 0.56
CA ALA A 392 -0.67 8.29 1.41
C ALA A 392 -1.89 7.47 0.94
N SER A 393 -2.76 7.10 1.88
CA SER A 393 -3.99 6.35 1.57
C SER A 393 -5.18 6.81 2.40
N PRO A 394 -6.37 6.97 1.80
CA PRO A 394 -7.59 7.30 2.54
C PRO A 394 -7.98 6.15 3.47
N VAL A 395 -8.57 6.51 4.61
CA VAL A 395 -9.14 5.59 5.59
C VAL A 395 -10.65 5.65 5.48
N THR A 396 -11.32 4.50 5.61
CA THR A 396 -12.78 4.36 5.64
C THR A 396 -13.21 3.66 6.92
N LEU A 397 -14.49 3.75 7.30
CA LEU A 397 -15.03 2.97 8.43
C LEU A 397 -14.78 1.46 8.24
N ALA A 398 -14.95 0.96 7.01
CA ALA A 398 -14.65 -0.44 6.66
C ALA A 398 -13.16 -0.82 6.79
N ALA A 399 -12.24 0.14 6.76
CA ALA A 399 -10.81 -0.09 7.00
C ALA A 399 -10.42 -0.05 8.50
N LEU A 400 -11.34 0.38 9.38
CA LEU A 400 -11.13 0.49 10.84
C LEU A 400 -11.88 -0.60 11.61
N PHE A 401 -13.14 -0.85 11.24
CA PHE A 401 -14.06 -1.83 11.85
C PHE A 401 -14.30 -3.06 10.94
N GLY A 402 -13.53 -3.18 9.85
CA GLY A 402 -13.72 -4.24 8.87
C GLY A 402 -15.09 -4.17 8.16
N SER A 403 -15.43 -5.23 7.45
CA SER A 403 -16.65 -5.35 6.64
C SER A 403 -17.95 -5.59 7.44
N HIS A 404 -17.92 -5.42 8.76
CA HIS A 404 -19.09 -5.34 9.65
C HIS A 404 -19.31 -3.95 10.28
N TYR A 405 -18.58 -2.92 9.81
CA TYR A 405 -18.69 -1.55 10.32
C TYR A 405 -20.15 -1.05 10.38
N GLU A 406 -20.99 -1.34 9.40
CA GLU A 406 -22.40 -0.90 9.36
C GLU A 406 -23.20 -1.40 10.57
N SER A 407 -22.97 -2.65 10.98
CA SER A 407 -23.62 -3.26 12.15
C SER A 407 -22.95 -2.88 13.47
N GLU A 408 -21.61 -2.82 13.54
CA GLU A 408 -20.89 -2.52 14.79
C GLU A 408 -21.03 -1.03 15.16
N VAL A 409 -20.66 -0.14 14.24
CA VAL A 409 -20.77 1.31 14.41
C VAL A 409 -22.24 1.71 14.46
N GLY A 410 -23.11 1.08 13.68
CA GLY A 410 -24.56 1.28 13.75
C GLY A 410 -25.16 0.90 15.10
N ALA A 411 -24.77 -0.24 15.67
CA ALA A 411 -25.20 -0.63 17.01
C ALA A 411 -24.67 0.33 18.10
N ALA A 412 -23.43 0.81 17.97
CA ALA A 412 -22.88 1.80 18.89
C ALA A 412 -23.64 3.14 18.86
N VAL A 413 -23.96 3.65 17.66
CA VAL A 413 -24.79 4.86 17.47
C VAL A 413 -26.21 4.63 18.03
N GLN A 414 -26.86 3.51 17.68
CA GLN A 414 -28.20 3.19 18.19
C GLN A 414 -28.21 3.05 19.73
N ALA A 415 -27.18 2.46 20.32
CA ALA A 415 -27.05 2.31 21.77
C ALA A 415 -26.76 3.64 22.50
N ALA A 416 -26.21 4.63 21.80
CA ALA A 416 -26.10 6.00 22.31
C ALA A 416 -27.45 6.75 22.20
N ILE A 417 -28.10 6.73 21.03
CA ILE A 417 -29.42 7.32 20.81
C ILE A 417 -30.44 6.76 21.81
N SER A 418 -30.44 5.45 22.06
CA SER A 418 -31.36 4.80 22.99
C SER A 418 -31.24 5.27 24.45
N LYS A 419 -30.13 5.92 24.83
CA LYS A 419 -29.92 6.50 26.17
C LYS A 419 -30.44 7.93 26.29
N ASP A 420 -30.64 8.62 25.15
CA ASP A 420 -30.99 10.04 25.07
C ASP A 420 -32.11 10.28 24.03
N LYS A 421 -33.02 9.30 23.91
CA LYS A 421 -34.04 9.16 22.85
C LYS A 421 -34.93 10.38 22.61
N GLU A 422 -35.01 11.30 23.56
CA GLU A 422 -35.88 12.49 23.52
C GLU A 422 -35.27 13.62 22.67
N ASN A 423 -33.96 13.57 22.42
CA ASN A 423 -33.23 14.54 21.56
C ASN A 423 -33.09 14.11 20.10
N TYR A 424 -33.64 12.94 19.72
CA TYR A 424 -33.51 12.34 18.39
C TYR A 424 -34.88 12.04 17.76
N PHE A 425 -34.91 11.88 16.44
CA PHE A 425 -36.11 11.44 15.73
C PHE A 425 -36.36 9.93 15.92
N ALA A 426 -37.63 9.53 15.87
CA ALA A 426 -38.07 8.16 16.00
C ALA A 426 -38.60 7.61 14.65
N ASP A 427 -38.85 6.30 14.62
CA ASP A 427 -39.45 5.58 13.49
C ASP A 427 -38.77 5.90 12.15
N ASP A 428 -39.53 6.17 11.09
CA ASP A 428 -38.99 6.44 9.75
C ASP A 428 -38.06 7.68 9.70
N ASP A 429 -38.30 8.71 10.50
CA ASP A 429 -37.46 9.92 10.50
C ASP A 429 -36.19 9.76 11.38
N GLY A 430 -36.05 8.63 12.09
CA GLY A 430 -34.93 8.32 12.98
C GLY A 430 -33.64 7.88 12.29
N PHE A 431 -32.67 7.43 13.10
CA PHE A 431 -31.41 6.87 12.63
C PHE A 431 -31.62 5.52 11.90
N ARG A 432 -31.04 5.39 10.69
CA ARG A 432 -31.26 4.25 9.77
C ARG A 432 -30.02 3.35 9.56
N GLY A 433 -28.98 3.49 10.38
CA GLY A 433 -27.67 2.84 10.15
C GLY A 433 -26.62 3.80 9.57
N VAL A 434 -25.36 3.38 9.57
CA VAL A 434 -24.25 4.08 8.88
C VAL A 434 -23.99 3.45 7.51
N THR A 435 -23.32 4.18 6.62
CA THR A 435 -22.96 3.73 5.26
C THR A 435 -21.51 4.06 4.94
N ALA A 436 -21.03 3.64 3.76
CA ALA A 436 -19.67 3.95 3.30
C ALA A 436 -19.43 5.47 3.13
N ASP A 437 -20.49 6.26 2.93
CA ASP A 437 -20.47 7.71 2.81
C ASP A 437 -20.70 8.45 4.15
N SER A 438 -20.89 7.73 5.26
CA SER A 438 -21.07 8.37 6.58
C SER A 438 -19.83 9.15 6.99
N VAL A 439 -20.01 10.44 7.28
CA VAL A 439 -18.93 11.35 7.66
C VAL A 439 -18.34 10.90 9.00
N PHE A 440 -17.02 10.71 9.04
CA PHE A 440 -16.32 10.38 10.27
C PHE A 440 -14.94 11.02 10.33
N TYR A 441 -14.45 11.25 11.55
CA TYR A 441 -13.08 11.63 11.83
C TYR A 441 -12.49 10.74 12.94
N VAL A 442 -11.16 10.74 13.07
CA VAL A 442 -10.44 10.03 14.13
C VAL A 442 -9.78 11.03 15.06
N LYS A 443 -9.86 10.79 16.37
CA LYS A 443 -9.25 11.62 17.41
C LYS A 443 -8.72 10.74 18.53
N ALA A 444 -7.40 10.76 18.73
CA ALA A 444 -6.68 9.80 19.57
C ALA A 444 -7.01 8.34 19.17
N GLN A 445 -7.63 7.55 20.06
CA GLN A 445 -8.02 6.15 19.80
C GLN A 445 -9.53 5.99 19.52
N ASP A 446 -10.24 7.07 19.22
CA ASP A 446 -11.68 7.08 18.99
C ASP A 446 -12.03 7.50 17.55
N VAL A 447 -13.06 6.88 17.00
CA VAL A 447 -13.77 7.33 15.80
C VAL A 447 -14.99 8.16 16.21
N TYR A 448 -15.19 9.28 15.54
CA TYR A 448 -16.37 10.12 15.70
C TYR A 448 -17.18 10.10 14.41
N VAL A 449 -18.36 9.50 14.43
CA VAL A 449 -19.31 9.54 13.29
C VAL A 449 -20.24 10.72 13.46
N VAL A 450 -20.42 11.49 12.39
CA VAL A 450 -21.14 12.78 12.38
C VAL A 450 -22.34 12.72 11.44
N PHE A 451 -23.49 13.13 11.96
CA PHE A 451 -24.74 13.29 11.20
C PHE A 451 -25.03 14.78 10.95
N GLN A 452 -25.72 15.08 9.86
CA GLN A 452 -25.99 16.45 9.45
C GLN A 452 -27.19 17.06 10.21
N GLN A 453 -27.26 18.39 10.23
CA GLN A 453 -28.39 19.12 10.83
C GLN A 453 -29.73 18.67 10.23
N GLY A 454 -30.64 18.20 11.09
CA GLY A 454 -31.94 17.69 10.65
C GLY A 454 -31.89 16.33 9.94
N GLU A 455 -30.85 15.53 10.12
CA GLU A 455 -30.75 14.18 9.54
C GLU A 455 -31.38 13.10 10.44
N ILE A 456 -31.03 13.07 11.73
CA ILE A 456 -31.54 12.10 12.72
C ILE A 456 -32.07 12.76 14.01
N ALA A 457 -32.01 14.09 14.08
CA ALA A 457 -32.32 14.89 15.26
C ALA A 457 -32.83 16.28 14.82
N PRO A 458 -33.58 17.01 15.67
CA PRO A 458 -33.98 18.38 15.40
C PRO A 458 -32.81 19.29 15.02
N ARG A 459 -33.03 20.27 14.13
CA ARG A 459 -31.99 21.20 13.65
C ARG A 459 -31.31 22.00 14.79
N ALA A 460 -32.00 22.14 15.93
CA ALA A 460 -31.48 22.78 17.14
C ALA A 460 -30.42 21.93 17.89
N SER A 461 -30.39 20.61 17.68
CA SER A 461 -29.39 19.69 18.21
C SER A 461 -28.03 19.78 17.48
N GLY A 462 -27.90 20.68 16.50
CA GLY A 462 -26.70 20.83 15.68
C GLY A 462 -26.44 19.63 14.77
N ASN A 463 -25.17 19.26 14.64
CA ASN A 463 -24.71 18.09 13.92
C ASN A 463 -24.39 17.00 14.97
N PRO A 464 -25.20 15.93 15.12
CA PRO A 464 -24.95 14.94 16.16
C PRO A 464 -23.65 14.16 15.92
N GLU A 465 -22.83 14.00 16.96
CA GLU A 465 -21.53 13.33 16.88
C GLU A 465 -21.45 12.19 17.89
N PHE A 466 -21.14 10.99 17.42
CA PHE A 466 -21.06 9.79 18.25
C PHE A 466 -19.62 9.29 18.32
N LYS A 467 -19.11 9.14 19.54
CA LYS A 467 -17.83 8.47 19.81
C LYS A 467 -18.02 6.96 19.82
N ILE A 468 -17.32 6.27 18.93
CA ILE A 468 -17.10 4.83 18.92
C ILE A 468 -15.60 4.63 19.13
N PRO A 469 -15.14 3.95 20.20
CA PRO A 469 -13.73 3.57 20.33
C PRO A 469 -13.29 2.79 19.08
N LEU A 470 -12.04 2.99 18.62
CA LEU A 470 -11.47 2.06 17.64
C LEU A 470 -11.49 0.65 18.23
N PRO A 471 -11.74 -0.41 17.43
CA PRO A 471 -11.56 -1.76 17.90
C PRO A 471 -10.11 -1.89 18.37
N THR A 472 -9.89 -2.51 19.53
CA THR A 472 -8.55 -2.66 20.11
C THR A 472 -7.76 -3.70 19.33
N HIS A 473 -7.25 -3.30 18.16
CA HIS A 473 -6.33 -4.05 17.28
C HIS A 473 -4.92 -4.16 17.90
N GLY A 474 -4.86 -4.42 19.20
CA GLY A 474 -3.71 -5.04 19.86
C GLY A 474 -3.77 -6.56 19.72
N GLU A 475 -2.87 -7.25 20.43
CA GLU A 475 -2.72 -8.71 20.34
C GLU A 475 -3.92 -9.51 20.91
N ASP A 476 -4.90 -8.84 21.53
CA ASP A 476 -6.07 -9.43 22.22
C ASP A 476 -7.38 -9.44 21.41
N SER A 477 -7.38 -8.96 20.16
CA SER A 477 -8.57 -8.94 19.30
C SER A 477 -9.05 -10.37 18.96
N LYS A 478 -10.26 -10.74 19.40
CA LYS A 478 -10.77 -12.13 19.32
C LYS A 478 -10.89 -12.59 17.86
N PRO A 479 -10.21 -13.69 17.45
CA PRO A 479 -10.32 -14.24 16.09
C PRO A 479 -11.75 -14.65 15.72
N LEU A 480 -12.27 -14.16 14.59
CA LEU A 480 -13.59 -14.53 14.08
C LEU A 480 -13.52 -15.88 13.35
N GLN A 481 -14.34 -16.85 13.72
CA GLN A 481 -14.43 -18.15 13.05
C GLN A 481 -14.96 -17.98 11.61
N VAL A 482 -14.23 -18.47 10.61
CA VAL A 482 -14.70 -18.43 9.21
C VAL A 482 -15.66 -19.58 8.94
N ILE A 483 -16.80 -19.27 8.37
CA ILE A 483 -17.85 -20.20 7.94
C ILE A 483 -18.01 -20.02 6.42
N VAL A 484 -18.23 -21.10 5.67
CA VAL A 484 -18.53 -21.05 4.24
C VAL A 484 -19.80 -21.84 3.95
N GLY A 485 -20.83 -21.16 3.45
CA GLY A 485 -22.20 -21.68 3.43
C GLY A 485 -22.66 -21.99 4.86
N SER A 486 -22.95 -23.27 5.13
CA SER A 486 -23.28 -23.78 6.47
C SER A 486 -22.10 -24.45 7.19
N LYS A 487 -20.89 -24.44 6.62
CA LYS A 487 -19.73 -25.18 7.14
C LYS A 487 -18.73 -24.26 7.83
N ALA A 488 -18.60 -24.37 9.15
CA ALA A 488 -17.47 -23.79 9.88
C ALA A 488 -16.14 -24.45 9.44
N LEU A 489 -15.11 -23.63 9.19
CA LEU A 489 -13.81 -24.08 8.71
C LEU A 489 -12.82 -24.21 9.87
N SER A 490 -12.60 -25.45 10.32
CA SER A 490 -11.73 -25.76 11.47
C SER A 490 -10.33 -25.11 11.36
N GLY A 491 -9.96 -24.31 12.35
CA GLY A 491 -8.68 -23.60 12.41
C GLY A 491 -8.52 -22.43 11.44
N VAL A 492 -9.56 -22.06 10.68
CA VAL A 492 -9.59 -20.91 9.77
C VAL A 492 -10.36 -19.78 10.45
N GLN A 493 -9.65 -18.71 10.73
CA GLN A 493 -10.19 -17.53 11.41
C GLN A 493 -9.81 -16.28 10.60
N ALA A 494 -10.66 -15.26 10.64
CA ALA A 494 -10.29 -13.91 10.29
C ALA A 494 -9.66 -13.27 11.52
N VAL A 495 -8.44 -12.76 11.36
CA VAL A 495 -7.65 -12.12 12.44
C VAL A 495 -7.15 -10.79 11.90
N PRO A 496 -7.26 -9.65 12.60
CA PRO A 496 -6.65 -8.43 12.14
C PRO A 496 -5.12 -8.58 12.08
N ASN A 497 -4.51 -8.04 11.04
CA ASN A 497 -3.07 -7.85 10.99
C ASN A 497 -2.66 -6.61 11.82
N LYS A 498 -1.35 -6.37 11.95
CA LYS A 498 -0.76 -5.20 12.63
C LYS A 498 -1.22 -3.83 12.10
N ASP A 499 -1.91 -3.79 10.95
CA ASP A 499 -2.40 -2.59 10.28
C ASP A 499 -3.93 -2.42 10.42
N GLY A 500 -4.60 -3.31 11.15
CA GLY A 500 -6.06 -3.35 11.40
C GLY A 500 -6.87 -4.18 10.39
N VAL A 501 -6.24 -4.68 9.32
CA VAL A 501 -6.93 -5.37 8.23
C VAL A 501 -7.17 -6.84 8.60
N ALA A 502 -8.45 -7.24 8.68
CA ALA A 502 -8.84 -8.64 8.88
C ALA A 502 -8.28 -9.52 7.75
N ILE A 503 -7.37 -10.45 8.07
CA ILE A 503 -6.76 -11.40 7.14
C ILE A 503 -7.26 -12.84 7.39
N VAL A 504 -7.45 -13.59 6.31
CA VAL A 504 -8.00 -14.95 6.30
C VAL A 504 -7.08 -15.91 5.52
N PRO A 505 -6.82 -17.13 6.02
CA PRO A 505 -6.11 -18.19 5.29
C PRO A 505 -6.78 -18.50 3.94
N VAL A 506 -6.09 -18.18 2.83
CA VAL A 506 -6.72 -18.11 1.51
C VAL A 506 -7.11 -19.48 0.96
N ARG A 507 -6.30 -20.52 1.24
CA ARG A 507 -6.52 -21.88 0.73
C ARG A 507 -7.88 -22.42 1.18
N ASP A 508 -8.03 -22.50 2.49
CA ASP A 508 -9.11 -23.25 3.14
C ASP A 508 -10.48 -22.62 2.82
N ALA A 509 -10.54 -21.29 2.79
CA ALA A 509 -11.75 -20.53 2.45
C ALA A 509 -12.07 -20.56 0.95
N ALA A 510 -11.08 -20.44 0.07
CA ALA A 510 -11.32 -20.45 -1.38
C ALA A 510 -11.70 -21.84 -1.91
N GLU A 511 -11.10 -22.92 -1.39
CA GLU A 511 -11.48 -24.30 -1.72
C GLU A 511 -12.92 -24.58 -1.27
N ALA A 512 -13.33 -24.11 -0.10
CA ALA A 512 -14.72 -24.21 0.37
C ALA A 512 -15.71 -23.40 -0.50
N LEU A 513 -15.30 -22.24 -1.01
CA LEU A 513 -16.06 -21.45 -2.01
C LEU A 513 -16.04 -22.07 -3.43
N GLY A 514 -15.36 -23.21 -3.62
CA GLY A 514 -15.34 -24.01 -4.83
C GLY A 514 -14.29 -23.60 -5.86
N TYR A 515 -13.25 -22.86 -5.46
CA TYR A 515 -12.13 -22.53 -6.35
C TYR A 515 -11.08 -23.64 -6.36
N LYS A 516 -10.59 -23.98 -7.54
CA LYS A 516 -9.38 -24.79 -7.74
C LYS A 516 -8.15 -23.90 -7.64
N LEU A 517 -7.15 -24.35 -6.90
CA LEU A 517 -5.94 -23.59 -6.57
C LEU A 517 -4.70 -24.14 -7.29
N LYS A 518 -3.82 -23.24 -7.74
CA LYS A 518 -2.54 -23.59 -8.38
C LYS A 518 -1.46 -22.60 -7.95
N TRP A 519 -0.33 -23.10 -7.45
CA TRP A 519 0.77 -22.28 -6.94
C TRP A 519 1.93 -22.20 -7.95
N ASP A 520 2.26 -21.02 -8.46
CA ASP A 520 3.53 -20.79 -9.14
C ASP A 520 4.60 -20.34 -8.13
N LYS A 521 5.44 -21.30 -7.73
CA LYS A 521 6.58 -21.09 -6.83
C LYS A 521 7.66 -20.16 -7.40
N ARG A 522 7.68 -19.90 -8.71
CA ARG A 522 8.62 -18.98 -9.38
C ARG A 522 8.26 -17.51 -9.17
N THR A 523 6.96 -17.20 -9.08
CA THR A 523 6.47 -15.82 -8.91
C THR A 523 5.88 -15.56 -7.51
N SER A 524 5.78 -16.59 -6.67
CA SER A 524 5.10 -16.56 -5.36
C SER A 524 3.61 -16.21 -5.50
N THR A 525 2.98 -16.74 -6.55
CA THR A 525 1.60 -16.46 -6.94
C THR A 525 0.71 -17.68 -6.74
N LEU A 526 -0.44 -17.49 -6.09
CA LEU A 526 -1.53 -18.45 -6.10
C LEU A 526 -2.56 -18.01 -7.15
N GLU A 527 -2.78 -18.86 -8.15
CA GLU A 527 -3.91 -18.79 -9.07
C GLU A 527 -5.13 -19.47 -8.44
N LEU A 528 -6.30 -18.86 -8.60
CA LEU A 528 -7.59 -19.37 -8.17
C LEU A 528 -8.55 -19.40 -9.36
N SER A 529 -9.25 -20.52 -9.57
CA SER A 529 -10.10 -20.71 -10.76
C SER A 529 -11.40 -21.46 -10.46
N LYS A 530 -12.52 -21.02 -11.04
CA LYS A 530 -13.86 -21.58 -10.81
C LYS A 530 -14.75 -21.33 -12.02
N GLY A 531 -14.97 -22.37 -12.85
CA GLY A 531 -15.64 -22.22 -14.14
C GLY A 531 -14.86 -21.26 -15.04
N SER A 532 -15.48 -20.15 -15.45
CA SER A 532 -14.85 -19.05 -16.19
C SER A 532 -14.14 -18.02 -15.30
N GLN A 533 -14.34 -18.03 -13.97
CA GLN A 533 -13.71 -17.10 -13.04
C GLN A 533 -12.23 -17.44 -12.86
N TRP A 534 -11.34 -16.44 -12.97
CA TRP A 534 -9.92 -16.56 -12.67
C TRP A 534 -9.38 -15.31 -11.98
N THR A 535 -8.55 -15.52 -10.96
CA THR A 535 -7.79 -14.48 -10.25
C THR A 535 -6.43 -15.04 -9.82
N ALA A 536 -5.49 -14.14 -9.53
CA ALA A 536 -4.18 -14.48 -8.99
C ALA A 536 -3.78 -13.50 -7.89
N VAL A 537 -3.23 -14.03 -6.79
CA VAL A 537 -2.72 -13.25 -5.65
C VAL A 537 -1.24 -13.57 -5.42
N THR A 538 -0.42 -12.55 -5.18
CA THR A 538 1.05 -12.70 -5.10
C THR A 538 1.58 -12.17 -3.77
N ILE A 539 2.40 -12.97 -3.08
CA ILE A 539 2.99 -12.60 -1.77
C ILE A 539 3.66 -11.23 -1.83
N GLY A 540 3.31 -10.36 -0.88
CA GLY A 540 3.90 -9.03 -0.74
C GLY A 540 3.47 -7.99 -1.77
N SER A 541 2.40 -8.24 -2.54
CA SER A 541 1.81 -7.29 -3.48
C SER A 541 0.33 -7.02 -3.17
N ASP A 542 0.00 -5.81 -2.69
CA ASP A 542 -1.38 -5.36 -2.50
C ASP A 542 -1.98 -4.91 -3.85
N SER A 543 -2.27 -5.90 -4.69
CA SER A 543 -2.67 -5.72 -6.09
C SER A 543 -3.46 -6.94 -6.56
N TYR A 544 -4.78 -6.86 -6.44
CA TYR A 544 -5.71 -7.95 -6.67
C TYR A 544 -6.49 -7.75 -7.98
N THR A 545 -6.63 -8.80 -8.79
CA THR A 545 -7.30 -8.74 -10.10
C THR A 545 -8.42 -9.77 -10.20
N TYR A 546 -9.49 -9.46 -10.93
CA TYR A 546 -10.55 -10.41 -11.28
C TYR A 546 -10.74 -10.43 -12.79
N ASN A 547 -10.74 -11.62 -13.41
CA ASN A 547 -11.03 -11.81 -14.84
C ASN A 547 -10.29 -10.85 -15.82
N LYS A 548 -9.04 -10.47 -15.49
CA LYS A 548 -8.19 -9.51 -16.23
C LYS A 548 -8.64 -8.03 -16.19
N MET A 549 -9.51 -7.64 -15.26
CA MET A 549 -9.75 -6.23 -14.93
C MET A 549 -8.49 -5.58 -14.31
N ALA A 550 -8.49 -4.25 -14.23
CA ALA A 550 -7.43 -3.48 -13.59
C ALA A 550 -7.23 -3.93 -12.12
N PRO A 551 -6.00 -3.95 -11.58
CA PRO A 551 -5.77 -4.32 -10.19
C PRO A 551 -6.35 -3.29 -9.21
N VAL A 552 -6.87 -3.77 -8.08
CA VAL A 552 -7.26 -2.95 -6.92
C VAL A 552 -6.43 -3.32 -5.70
N ALA A 553 -6.19 -2.35 -4.83
CA ALA A 553 -5.61 -2.57 -3.50
C ALA A 553 -6.73 -2.87 -2.48
N LEU A 554 -6.44 -3.72 -1.50
CA LEU A 554 -7.37 -4.15 -0.45
C LEU A 554 -6.83 -3.84 0.97
N GLY A 555 -5.81 -2.98 1.07
CA GLY A 555 -5.27 -2.45 2.33
C GLY A 555 -4.21 -3.33 3.00
N ALA A 556 -4.02 -4.57 2.54
CA ALA A 556 -2.89 -5.40 2.93
C ALA A 556 -2.55 -6.43 1.84
N ALA A 557 -1.25 -6.63 1.60
CA ALA A 557 -0.75 -7.62 0.66
C ALA A 557 -0.94 -9.08 1.17
N PRO A 558 -0.95 -10.09 0.28
CA PRO A 558 -0.91 -11.49 0.69
C PRO A 558 0.37 -11.78 1.48
N SER A 559 0.23 -12.44 2.62
CA SER A 559 1.32 -12.73 3.57
C SER A 559 1.18 -14.15 4.13
N TYR A 560 1.97 -14.54 5.13
CA TYR A 560 1.86 -15.85 5.77
C TYR A 560 1.47 -15.68 7.25
N ASP A 561 0.52 -16.48 7.73
CA ASP A 561 0.22 -16.57 9.16
C ASP A 561 1.33 -17.28 9.96
N SER A 562 1.21 -17.28 11.28
CA SER A 562 2.13 -17.96 12.20
C SER A 562 2.20 -19.49 12.02
N LYS A 563 1.32 -20.07 11.18
CA LYS A 563 1.26 -21.50 10.83
C LYS A 563 1.74 -21.75 9.39
N GLY A 564 2.29 -20.73 8.71
CA GLY A 564 2.80 -20.83 7.34
C GLY A 564 1.72 -20.91 6.26
N ARG A 565 0.45 -20.65 6.58
CA ARG A 565 -0.63 -20.57 5.58
C ARG A 565 -0.63 -19.19 4.95
N MET A 566 -0.78 -19.12 3.63
CA MET A 566 -0.93 -17.82 2.98
C MET A 566 -2.26 -17.20 3.35
N THR A 567 -2.24 -15.93 3.78
CA THR A 567 -3.40 -15.13 4.12
C THR A 567 -3.59 -13.99 3.12
N VAL A 568 -4.84 -13.54 2.99
CA VAL A 568 -5.26 -12.36 2.22
C VAL A 568 -6.28 -11.56 3.04
N PRO A 569 -6.53 -10.28 2.76
CA PRO A 569 -7.64 -9.54 3.36
C PRO A 569 -8.97 -10.30 3.21
N LEU A 570 -9.84 -10.20 4.20
CA LEU A 570 -11.21 -10.71 4.12
C LEU A 570 -11.96 -10.09 2.91
N ALA A 571 -11.65 -8.83 2.58
CA ALA A 571 -12.11 -8.13 1.39
C ALA A 571 -11.74 -8.82 0.06
N PHE A 572 -10.75 -9.72 0.02
CA PHE A 572 -10.49 -10.52 -1.18
C PHE A 572 -11.68 -11.42 -1.54
N PHE A 573 -12.38 -11.93 -0.53
CA PHE A 573 -13.52 -12.82 -0.73
C PHE A 573 -14.75 -12.07 -1.22
N THR A 574 -14.99 -10.84 -0.73
CA THR A 574 -16.12 -10.00 -1.14
C THR A 574 -15.84 -9.26 -2.46
N GLU A 575 -14.71 -8.57 -2.58
CA GLU A 575 -14.45 -7.68 -3.73
C GLU A 575 -13.92 -8.41 -4.96
N ILE A 576 -13.19 -9.52 -4.79
CA ILE A 576 -12.49 -10.21 -5.89
C ILE A 576 -13.11 -11.58 -6.21
N LEU A 577 -13.62 -12.30 -5.21
CA LEU A 577 -14.34 -13.56 -5.42
C LEU A 577 -15.88 -13.38 -5.47
N HIS A 578 -16.39 -12.18 -5.17
CA HIS A 578 -17.81 -11.84 -5.12
C HIS A 578 -18.66 -12.73 -4.19
N ALA A 579 -18.03 -13.26 -3.14
CA ALA A 579 -18.72 -13.99 -2.09
C ALA A 579 -19.46 -13.01 -1.16
N LYS A 580 -20.73 -13.29 -0.83
CA LYS A 580 -21.48 -12.49 0.14
C LYS A 580 -20.97 -12.79 1.54
N ALA A 581 -20.56 -11.77 2.30
CA ALA A 581 -20.20 -11.91 3.70
C ALA A 581 -21.36 -11.51 4.61
N SER A 582 -21.48 -12.21 5.74
CA SER A 582 -22.38 -11.88 6.85
C SER A 582 -21.66 -12.19 8.17
N TYR A 583 -21.99 -11.46 9.23
CA TYR A 583 -21.22 -11.44 10.46
C TYR A 583 -22.10 -11.76 11.68
N GLY A 584 -21.50 -12.38 12.68
CA GLY A 584 -22.05 -12.57 14.01
C GLY A 584 -20.95 -12.45 15.06
N ASP A 585 -21.34 -12.44 16.33
CA ASP A 585 -20.55 -12.01 17.50
C ASP A 585 -19.13 -12.60 17.60
N ASP A 586 -18.87 -13.77 17.02
CA ASP A 586 -17.51 -14.32 16.85
C ASP A 586 -17.26 -15.06 15.53
N SER A 587 -18.00 -14.76 14.46
CA SER A 587 -17.84 -15.44 13.17
C SER A 587 -18.14 -14.59 11.94
N VAL A 588 -17.57 -15.01 10.81
CA VAL A 588 -17.88 -14.48 9.47
C VAL A 588 -18.28 -15.61 8.54
N THR A 589 -19.48 -15.51 7.96
CA THR A 589 -20.03 -16.46 6.99
C THR A 589 -19.93 -15.93 5.57
N LEU A 590 -19.18 -16.64 4.73
CA LEU A 590 -19.04 -16.39 3.29
C LEU A 590 -19.98 -17.30 2.49
N GLN A 591 -20.81 -16.72 1.63
CA GLN A 591 -21.72 -17.44 0.73
C GLN A 591 -21.35 -17.21 -0.75
N LYS A 592 -21.80 -18.12 -1.62
CA LYS A 592 -21.54 -18.11 -3.06
C LYS A 592 -22.46 -17.17 -3.84
#